data_AF-A0A7W0MGL8-F1
#
_entry.id   AF-A0A7W0MGL8-F1
#
_cell.length_a   1.000
_cell.length_b   1.000
_cell.length_c   1.000
_cell.angle_alpha   90.00
_cell.angle_beta   90.00
_cell.angle_gamma   90.00
#
_symmetry.space_group_name_H-M   'P 1'
#
loop_
_entity.id
_entity.type
_entity.pdbx_description
1 polymer ?
#
loop_
_entity_poly.entity_id
_entity_poly.type
_entity_poly.pdbx_seq_one_letter_code
_entity_poly.pdbx_strand_id
1 'polypeptide(L)'
;RISFYSDRSGKYEAWTINRDGSGLRQMTFANGVDVIYPFWSPDGARLAYNPRTESCSIIEVGKPWDEQTPRRVPAPPAARLDGFSAFSWSPDGRKLGGWINSPTENAGIILYTFETSNFERLTNFGSKPIWLHDNRRLLFNHAGKLFLVNSETKKVQEISLHSPHYLYEYGLTGDKRILYYTLATTEADIWLLNLE
;
A
#
# COMPACT_ATOMS: atom_id res chain seq x y z
N ARG A 1 14.50 2.36 -8.78
CA ARG A 1 13.29 2.64 -9.59
C ARG A 1 12.20 3.14 -8.66
N ILE A 2 11.27 3.92 -9.19
CA ILE A 2 10.08 4.41 -8.51
C ILE A 2 8.88 3.75 -9.19
N SER A 3 7.94 3.21 -8.42
CA SER A 3 6.63 2.79 -8.92
C SER A 3 5.58 3.82 -8.53
N PHE A 4 4.62 4.04 -9.41
CA PHE A 4 3.48 4.93 -9.19
C PHE A 4 2.33 4.48 -10.07
N TYR A 5 1.13 5.00 -9.87
CA TYR A 5 -0.01 4.75 -10.75
C TYR A 5 -0.44 6.07 -11.41
N SER A 6 -0.90 5.99 -12.65
CA SER A 6 -1.27 7.15 -13.45
C SER A 6 -2.26 6.73 -14.52
N ASP A 7 -3.20 7.62 -14.80
CA ASP A 7 -4.23 7.51 -15.82
C ASP A 7 -3.83 8.09 -17.19
N ARG A 8 -2.54 8.41 -17.38
CA ARG A 8 -2.02 9.00 -18.62
C ARG A 8 -2.26 8.19 -19.89
N SER A 9 -2.56 6.89 -19.76
CA SER A 9 -2.97 5.99 -20.85
C SER A 9 -4.49 5.84 -20.98
N GLY A 10 -5.27 6.70 -20.32
CA GLY A 10 -6.74 6.73 -20.35
C GLY A 10 -7.45 6.08 -19.15
N LYS A 11 -6.72 5.39 -18.26
CA LYS A 11 -7.22 4.79 -17.00
C LYS A 11 -6.05 4.49 -16.07
N TYR A 12 -6.30 4.37 -14.77
CA TYR A 12 -5.20 4.15 -13.82
C TYR A 12 -4.52 2.80 -14.07
N GLU A 13 -3.23 2.88 -14.36
CA GLU A 13 -2.34 1.74 -14.55
C GLU A 13 -1.11 1.89 -13.64
N ALA A 14 -0.38 0.80 -13.42
CA ALA A 14 0.92 0.84 -12.76
C ALA A 14 2.00 1.28 -13.74
N TRP A 15 2.85 2.19 -13.30
CA TRP A 15 3.97 2.76 -14.04
C TRP A 15 5.24 2.69 -13.22
N THR A 16 6.38 2.71 -13.91
CA THR A 16 7.69 2.82 -13.30
C THR A 16 8.55 3.85 -13.99
N ILE A 17 9.51 4.40 -13.25
CA ILE A 17 10.50 5.35 -13.74
C ILE A 17 11.82 5.16 -12.98
N ASN A 18 12.94 5.50 -13.60
CA ASN A 18 14.24 5.54 -12.94
C ASN A 18 14.34 6.75 -12.01
N ARG A 19 15.30 6.71 -11.08
CA ARG A 19 15.49 7.79 -10.09
C ARG A 19 15.97 9.10 -10.72
N ASP A 20 16.63 9.01 -11.87
CA ASP A 20 17.08 10.14 -12.68
C ASP A 20 15.98 10.69 -13.61
N GLY A 21 14.75 10.14 -13.55
CA GLY A 21 13.62 10.53 -14.40
C GLY A 21 13.57 9.83 -15.76
N SER A 22 14.56 8.99 -16.10
CA SER A 22 14.55 8.23 -17.35
C SER A 22 13.69 6.95 -17.26
N GLY A 23 13.48 6.27 -18.40
CA GLY A 23 12.92 4.91 -18.39
C GLY A 23 11.47 4.83 -17.91
N LEU A 24 10.66 5.85 -18.20
CA LEU A 24 9.22 5.82 -17.96
C LEU A 24 8.59 4.65 -18.72
N ARG A 25 7.91 3.75 -17.99
CA ARG A 25 7.30 2.54 -18.56
C ARG A 25 5.97 2.21 -17.90
N GLN A 26 4.96 1.92 -18.71
CA GLN A 26 3.71 1.29 -18.25
C GLN A 26 3.95 -0.19 -17.96
N MET A 27 3.55 -0.63 -16.78
CA MET A 27 3.78 -2.00 -16.30
C MET A 27 2.54 -2.87 -16.36
N THR A 28 1.35 -2.29 -16.32
CA THR A 28 0.08 -3.02 -16.40
C THR A 28 -0.81 -2.48 -17.50
N PHE A 29 -1.62 -3.37 -18.07
CA PHE A 29 -2.65 -3.06 -19.05
C PHE A 29 -3.93 -3.81 -18.65
N ALA A 30 -4.43 -3.54 -17.45
CA ALA A 30 -5.53 -4.28 -16.83
C ALA A 30 -6.88 -3.93 -17.46
N ASN A 31 -7.58 -4.89 -18.07
CA ASN A 31 -8.83 -4.61 -18.78
C ASN A 31 -9.96 -4.19 -17.82
N GLY A 32 -10.50 -2.98 -18.03
CA GLY A 32 -11.74 -2.50 -17.39
C GLY A 32 -11.66 -2.17 -15.90
N VAL A 33 -10.50 -2.29 -15.25
CA VAL A 33 -10.34 -2.04 -13.82
C VAL A 33 -9.14 -1.13 -13.58
N ASP A 34 -9.33 -0.09 -12.79
CA ASP A 34 -8.24 0.79 -12.32
C ASP A 34 -7.24 0.00 -11.47
N VAL A 35 -5.95 0.21 -11.75
CA VAL A 35 -4.83 -0.30 -10.97
C VAL A 35 -4.24 0.81 -10.11
N ILE A 36 -4.19 0.56 -8.80
CA ILE A 36 -3.71 1.51 -7.81
C ILE A 36 -2.63 0.89 -6.91
N TYR A 37 -1.87 1.77 -6.26
CA TYR A 37 -0.84 1.42 -5.27
C TYR A 37 0.12 0.30 -5.72
N PRO A 38 0.93 0.49 -6.78
CA PRO A 38 1.94 -0.49 -7.15
C PRO A 38 3.19 -0.38 -6.27
N PHE A 39 3.73 -1.52 -5.85
CA PHE A 39 4.88 -1.59 -4.96
C PHE A 39 5.81 -2.76 -5.31
N TRP A 40 7.11 -2.55 -5.11
CA TRP A 40 8.17 -3.49 -5.48
C TRP A 40 8.31 -4.63 -4.47
N SER A 41 8.67 -5.82 -4.98
CA SER A 41 9.25 -6.87 -4.14
C SER A 41 10.63 -6.47 -3.61
N PRO A 42 11.11 -7.07 -2.50
CA PRO A 42 12.41 -6.69 -1.90
C PRO A 42 13.59 -6.89 -2.85
N ASP A 43 13.54 -7.92 -3.69
CA ASP A 43 14.54 -8.23 -4.71
C ASP A 43 14.43 -7.36 -5.99
N GLY A 44 13.36 -6.56 -6.11
CA GLY A 44 13.07 -5.75 -7.30
C GLY A 44 12.69 -6.53 -8.56
N ALA A 45 12.58 -7.86 -8.49
CA ALA A 45 12.25 -8.71 -9.64
C ALA A 45 10.75 -8.70 -9.97
N ARG A 46 9.90 -8.34 -9.01
CA ARG A 46 8.45 -8.36 -9.12
C ARG A 46 7.84 -7.01 -8.74
N LEU A 47 6.70 -6.72 -9.34
CA LEU A 47 5.86 -5.58 -9.00
C LEU A 47 4.49 -6.12 -8.60
N ALA A 48 4.05 -5.77 -7.39
CA ALA A 48 2.70 -6.01 -6.93
C ALA A 48 1.84 -4.76 -7.18
N TYR A 49 0.54 -4.95 -7.41
CA TYR A 49 -0.41 -3.86 -7.63
C TYR A 49 -1.82 -4.28 -7.21
N ASN A 50 -2.69 -3.30 -6.95
CA ASN A 50 -4.06 -3.54 -6.49
C ASN A 50 -5.07 -3.08 -7.56
N PRO A 51 -5.76 -3.99 -8.24
CA PRO A 51 -6.96 -3.64 -8.97
C PRO A 51 -8.05 -3.15 -7.99
N ARG A 52 -8.83 -2.12 -8.34
CA ARG A 52 -9.85 -1.56 -7.43
C ARG A 52 -10.92 -2.56 -6.98
N THR A 53 -11.23 -3.54 -7.82
CA THR A 53 -12.35 -4.47 -7.63
C THR A 53 -11.90 -5.93 -7.62
N GLU A 54 -10.62 -6.18 -7.32
CA GLU A 54 -10.06 -7.53 -7.27
C GLU A 54 -8.93 -7.60 -6.24
N SER A 55 -8.55 -8.81 -5.82
CA SER A 55 -7.34 -9.00 -5.00
C SER A 55 -6.06 -8.53 -5.71
N CYS A 56 -5.10 -8.12 -4.90
CA CYS A 56 -3.73 -7.81 -5.30
C CYS A 56 -3.18 -8.83 -6.30
N SER A 57 -2.48 -8.34 -7.32
CA SER A 57 -1.81 -9.16 -8.33
C SER A 57 -0.33 -8.82 -8.42
N ILE A 58 0.47 -9.77 -8.90
CA ILE A 58 1.93 -9.67 -8.96
C ILE A 58 2.41 -10.02 -10.37
N ILE A 59 3.26 -9.18 -10.94
CA ILE A 59 3.89 -9.37 -12.26
C ILE A 59 5.41 -9.43 -12.15
N GLU A 60 6.05 -10.00 -13.18
CA GLU A 60 7.52 -10.06 -13.27
C GLU A 60 8.06 -8.88 -14.06
N VAL A 61 8.98 -8.11 -13.50
CA VAL A 61 9.42 -6.84 -14.11
C VAL A 61 10.23 -7.05 -15.39
N GLY A 62 10.87 -8.22 -15.52
CA GLY A 62 11.66 -8.59 -16.70
C GLY A 62 10.83 -9.00 -17.92
N LYS A 63 9.53 -9.29 -17.76
CA LYS A 63 8.67 -9.80 -18.83
C LYS A 63 7.86 -8.68 -19.51
N PRO A 64 7.82 -8.60 -20.85
CA PRO A 64 6.83 -7.81 -21.61
C PRO A 64 5.39 -8.17 -21.22
N TRP A 65 4.42 -7.26 -21.42
CA TRP A 65 3.05 -7.47 -20.94
C TRP A 65 2.32 -8.63 -21.62
N ASP A 66 2.53 -8.79 -22.93
CA ASP A 66 2.03 -9.90 -23.75
C ASP A 66 2.57 -11.27 -23.32
N GLU A 67 3.70 -11.31 -22.62
CA GLU A 67 4.28 -12.51 -22.01
C GLU A 67 3.96 -12.64 -20.51
N GLN A 68 3.25 -11.68 -19.91
CA GLN A 68 2.93 -11.73 -18.49
C GLN A 68 1.91 -12.82 -18.19
N THR A 69 2.10 -13.43 -17.02
CA THR A 69 1.07 -14.21 -16.34
C THR A 69 0.86 -13.61 -14.95
N PRO A 70 0.05 -12.53 -14.82
CA PRO A 70 -0.14 -11.87 -13.54
C PRO A 70 -0.66 -12.86 -12.49
N ARG A 71 0.09 -13.05 -11.41
CA ARG A 71 -0.30 -13.95 -10.34
C ARG A 71 -1.19 -13.21 -9.36
N ARG A 72 -2.49 -13.49 -9.42
CA ARG A 72 -3.47 -12.98 -8.46
C ARG A 72 -3.29 -13.66 -7.10
N VAL A 73 -3.20 -12.85 -6.04
CA VAL A 73 -3.26 -13.33 -4.66
C VAL A 73 -4.70 -13.79 -4.39
N PRO A 74 -4.93 -14.96 -3.78
CA PRO A 74 -6.27 -15.42 -3.47
C PRO A 74 -7.03 -14.39 -2.61
N ALA A 75 -8.36 -14.36 -2.71
CA ALA A 75 -9.15 -13.59 -1.76
C ALA A 75 -9.24 -14.36 -0.43
N PRO A 76 -9.07 -13.72 0.72
CA PRO A 76 -9.35 -14.35 2.01
C PRO A 76 -10.85 -14.68 2.10
N PRO A 77 -11.26 -15.75 2.82
CA PRO A 77 -12.67 -16.15 2.90
C PRO A 77 -13.62 -15.04 3.39
N ALA A 78 -13.12 -14.09 4.19
CA ALA A 78 -13.87 -12.96 4.70
C ALA A 78 -13.95 -11.75 3.74
N ALA A 79 -13.19 -11.75 2.64
CA ALA A 79 -13.25 -10.66 1.67
C ALA A 79 -14.53 -10.72 0.83
N ARG A 80 -15.06 -9.53 0.51
CA ARG A 80 -16.10 -9.37 -0.52
C ARG A 80 -15.43 -9.22 -1.90
N LEU A 81 -16.16 -8.65 -2.86
CA LEU A 81 -15.79 -8.53 -4.27
C LEU A 81 -14.41 -7.86 -4.49
N ASP A 82 -13.99 -7.00 -3.58
CA ASP A 82 -12.77 -6.20 -3.58
C ASP A 82 -11.52 -6.92 -3.03
N GLY A 83 -11.64 -8.14 -2.51
CA GLY A 83 -10.51 -9.02 -2.22
C GLY A 83 -9.52 -8.51 -1.15
N PHE A 84 -8.25 -8.89 -1.32
CA PHE A 84 -7.14 -8.47 -0.46
C PHE A 84 -6.31 -7.36 -1.12
N SER A 85 -6.26 -6.19 -0.48
CA SER A 85 -5.40 -5.08 -0.89
C SER A 85 -4.06 -5.16 -0.15
N ALA A 86 -2.97 -5.32 -0.89
CA ALA A 86 -1.61 -5.39 -0.33
C ALA A 86 -0.88 -4.06 -0.49
N PHE A 87 0.10 -3.80 0.39
CA PHE A 87 0.82 -2.52 0.39
C PHE A 87 2.34 -2.68 0.50
N SER A 88 2.79 -3.76 1.15
CA SER A 88 4.22 -4.00 1.30
C SER A 88 4.55 -5.49 1.39
N TRP A 89 5.75 -5.82 0.94
CA TRP A 89 6.35 -7.13 1.14
C TRP A 89 7.11 -7.17 2.47
N SER A 90 7.12 -8.34 3.11
CA SER A 90 8.12 -8.62 4.14
C SER A 90 9.52 -8.57 3.51
N PRO A 91 10.56 -8.09 4.23
CA PRO A 91 11.93 -8.02 3.73
C PRO A 91 12.47 -9.32 3.13
N ASP A 92 12.07 -10.46 3.67
CA ASP A 92 12.45 -11.79 3.15
C ASP A 92 11.67 -12.24 1.91
N GLY A 93 10.68 -11.45 1.47
CA GLY A 93 9.84 -11.74 0.30
C GLY A 93 8.80 -12.84 0.51
N ARG A 94 8.60 -13.35 1.74
CA ARG A 94 7.71 -14.49 2.04
C ARG A 94 6.28 -14.11 2.38
N LYS A 95 6.03 -12.85 2.73
CA LYS A 95 4.72 -12.36 3.14
C LYS A 95 4.35 -11.03 2.47
N LEU A 96 3.06 -10.78 2.38
CA LEU A 96 2.50 -9.45 2.09
C LEU A 96 1.78 -8.92 3.32
N GLY A 97 2.02 -7.65 3.64
CA GLY A 97 1.16 -6.88 4.52
C GLY A 97 0.10 -6.16 3.71
N GLY A 98 -1.15 -6.25 4.15
CA GLY A 98 -2.28 -5.60 3.50
C GLY A 98 -3.48 -5.43 4.43
N TRP A 99 -4.62 -5.16 3.84
CA TRP A 99 -5.91 -5.10 4.50
C TRP A 99 -7.00 -5.65 3.57
N ILE A 100 -8.16 -5.98 4.13
CA ILE A 100 -9.36 -6.30 3.36
C ILE A 100 -10.22 -5.04 3.32
N ASN A 101 -10.72 -4.71 2.14
CA ASN A 101 -11.79 -3.71 2.02
C ASN A 101 -13.11 -4.41 2.40
N SER A 102 -13.76 -3.96 3.47
CA SER A 102 -15.05 -4.50 3.89
C SER A 102 -15.91 -3.38 4.48
N PRO A 103 -17.17 -3.23 4.03
CA PRO A 103 -18.09 -2.26 4.61
C PRO A 103 -18.68 -2.71 5.95
N THR A 104 -18.52 -4.00 6.32
CA THR A 104 -19.12 -4.58 7.54
C THR A 104 -18.09 -5.11 8.54
N GLU A 105 -16.88 -5.45 8.09
CA GLU A 105 -15.79 -5.81 9.00
C GLU A 105 -14.90 -4.61 9.23
N ASN A 106 -14.42 -4.43 10.47
CA ASN A 106 -13.37 -3.45 10.71
C ASN A 106 -12.16 -3.78 9.83
N ALA A 107 -11.81 -2.85 8.95
CA ALA A 107 -10.56 -2.86 8.21
C ALA A 107 -9.40 -2.98 9.20
N GLY A 108 -8.48 -3.91 8.96
CA GLY A 108 -7.35 -4.15 9.85
C GLY A 108 -6.17 -4.76 9.11
N ILE A 109 -5.04 -4.85 9.79
CA ILE A 109 -3.79 -5.32 9.20
C ILE A 109 -3.83 -6.84 9.10
N ILE A 110 -3.61 -7.32 7.87
CA ILE A 110 -3.65 -8.74 7.51
C ILE A 110 -2.34 -9.10 6.82
N LEU A 111 -1.79 -10.25 7.21
CA LEU A 111 -0.65 -10.86 6.54
C LEU A 111 -1.12 -11.98 5.63
N TYR A 112 -0.59 -12.00 4.42
CA TYR A 112 -0.68 -13.14 3.52
C TYR A 112 0.69 -13.84 3.45
N THR A 113 0.72 -15.15 3.64
CA THR A 113 1.95 -15.97 3.53
C THR A 113 1.91 -16.80 2.26
N PHE A 114 2.93 -16.66 1.39
CA PHE A 114 2.91 -17.31 0.07
C PHE A 114 2.97 -18.83 0.14
N GLU A 115 3.82 -19.38 1.02
CA GLU A 115 4.07 -20.81 1.14
C GLU A 115 2.81 -21.59 1.51
N THR A 116 2.04 -21.07 2.47
CA THR A 116 0.84 -21.73 3.00
C THR A 116 -0.46 -21.22 2.38
N SER A 117 -0.39 -20.16 1.57
CA SER A 117 -1.55 -19.39 1.12
C SER A 117 -2.51 -18.97 2.23
N ASN A 118 -1.98 -18.77 3.44
CA ASN A 118 -2.75 -18.44 4.62
C ASN A 118 -2.86 -16.92 4.83
N PHE A 119 -4.00 -16.49 5.37
CA PHE A 119 -4.24 -15.13 5.83
C PHE A 119 -4.27 -15.08 7.36
N GLU A 120 -3.54 -14.15 7.94
CA GLU A 120 -3.53 -13.91 9.38
C GLU A 120 -3.88 -12.46 9.69
N ARG A 121 -4.92 -12.25 10.50
CA ARG A 121 -5.26 -10.93 11.02
C ARG A 121 -4.38 -10.59 12.23
N LEU A 122 -3.73 -9.42 12.16
CA LEU A 122 -2.93 -8.86 13.25
C LEU A 122 -3.72 -7.84 14.07
N THR A 123 -4.58 -7.05 13.42
CA THR A 123 -5.37 -6.01 14.07
C THR A 123 -6.80 -5.96 13.53
N ASN A 124 -7.69 -5.36 14.32
CA ASN A 124 -9.07 -5.05 13.93
C ASN A 124 -9.25 -3.57 13.58
N PHE A 125 -8.17 -2.88 13.23
CA PHE A 125 -8.20 -1.46 12.84
C PHE A 125 -6.96 -1.12 12.01
N GLY A 126 -7.08 -0.08 11.18
CA GLY A 126 -5.98 0.52 10.42
C GLY A 126 -5.79 -0.04 9.01
N SER A 127 -4.91 0.61 8.25
CA SER A 127 -4.66 0.29 6.83
C SER A 127 -3.25 0.69 6.39
N LYS A 128 -2.95 0.45 5.11
CA LYS A 128 -1.68 0.78 4.43
C LYS A 128 -0.41 0.25 5.14
N PRO A 129 -0.36 -1.01 5.62
CA PRO A 129 0.78 -1.46 6.42
C PRO A 129 2.08 -1.51 5.62
N ILE A 130 3.17 -0.99 6.19
CA ILE A 130 4.52 -1.04 5.64
C ILE A 130 5.40 -1.89 6.56
N TRP A 131 5.90 -3.01 6.06
CA TRP A 131 6.93 -3.80 6.75
C TRP A 131 8.21 -2.98 6.99
N LEU A 132 8.77 -3.14 8.19
CA LEU A 132 10.10 -2.65 8.54
C LEU A 132 11.17 -3.71 8.21
N HIS A 133 12.43 -3.29 8.17
CA HIS A 133 13.57 -4.15 7.80
C HIS A 133 13.84 -5.34 8.70
N ASP A 134 13.32 -5.32 9.92
CA ASP A 134 13.51 -6.39 10.89
C ASP A 134 12.66 -7.65 10.60
N ASN A 135 11.88 -7.63 9.51
CA ASN A 135 11.02 -8.74 9.11
C ASN A 135 9.99 -9.15 10.18
N ARG A 136 9.70 -8.23 11.12
CA ARG A 136 8.91 -8.52 12.32
C ARG A 136 7.86 -7.46 12.63
N ARG A 137 8.14 -6.19 12.31
CA ARG A 137 7.23 -5.08 12.60
C ARG A 137 6.65 -4.49 11.34
N LEU A 138 5.41 -4.04 11.44
CA LEU A 138 4.73 -3.24 10.41
C LEU A 138 4.32 -1.90 11.02
N LEU A 139 4.63 -0.83 10.30
CA LEU A 139 4.07 0.50 10.53
C LEU A 139 2.73 0.60 9.79
N PHE A 140 1.69 1.13 10.41
CA PHE A 140 0.40 1.35 9.76
C PHE A 140 -0.27 2.62 10.28
N ASN A 141 -1.26 3.13 9.54
CA ASN A 141 -2.03 4.30 9.97
C ASN A 141 -3.46 3.94 10.37
N HIS A 142 -4.02 4.73 11.28
CA HIS A 142 -5.43 4.69 11.63
C HIS A 142 -5.84 6.04 12.23
N ALA A 143 -6.97 6.60 11.79
CA ALA A 143 -7.54 7.85 12.32
C ALA A 143 -6.51 9.00 12.46
N GLY A 144 -5.66 9.19 11.45
CA GLY A 144 -4.63 10.24 11.43
C GLY A 144 -3.44 10.03 12.38
N LYS A 145 -3.29 8.82 12.93
CA LYS A 145 -2.17 8.41 13.80
C LYS A 145 -1.38 7.26 13.19
N LEU A 146 -0.18 7.03 13.71
CA LEU A 146 0.68 5.91 13.34
C LEU A 146 0.79 4.89 14.45
N PHE A 147 0.91 3.63 14.05
CA PHE A 147 0.99 2.49 14.94
C PHE A 147 2.04 1.50 14.43
N LEU A 148 2.70 0.81 15.36
CA LEU A 148 3.50 -0.38 15.10
C LEU A 148 2.73 -1.61 15.56
N VAL A 149 2.73 -2.65 14.74
CA VAL A 149 2.32 -4.00 15.15
C VAL A 149 3.47 -4.97 14.97
N ASN A 150 3.68 -5.83 15.97
CA ASN A 150 4.58 -6.97 15.86
C ASN A 150 3.84 -8.16 15.22
N SER A 151 4.37 -8.75 14.16
CA SER A 151 3.71 -9.83 13.40
C SER A 151 3.61 -11.15 14.15
N GLU A 152 4.43 -11.37 15.18
CA GLU A 152 4.44 -12.61 15.96
C GLU A 152 3.58 -12.48 17.21
N THR A 153 3.77 -11.40 17.98
CA THR A 153 3.10 -11.20 19.27
C THR A 153 1.76 -10.47 19.13
N LYS A 154 1.47 -9.90 17.96
CA LYS A 154 0.32 -9.02 17.69
C LYS A 154 0.23 -7.80 18.61
N LYS A 155 1.29 -7.51 19.37
CA LYS A 155 1.35 -6.33 20.23
C LYS A 155 1.37 -5.09 19.36
N VAL A 156 0.44 -4.17 19.66
CA VAL A 156 0.31 -2.88 18.99
C VAL A 156 0.85 -1.77 19.90
N GLN A 157 1.52 -0.79 19.31
CA GLN A 157 2.00 0.41 19.97
C GLN A 157 1.70 1.63 19.11
N GLU A 158 1.07 2.66 19.68
CA GLU A 158 0.93 3.97 19.02
C GLU A 158 2.29 4.68 18.96
N ILE A 159 2.62 5.26 17.81
CA ILE A 159 3.76 6.18 17.67
C ILE A 159 3.24 7.60 17.86
N SER A 160 3.70 8.26 18.92
CA SER A 160 3.39 9.67 19.16
C SER A 160 4.12 10.55 18.15
N LEU A 161 3.35 11.32 17.37
CA LEU A 161 3.86 12.39 16.52
C LEU A 161 3.80 13.70 17.32
N HIS A 162 4.84 14.51 17.23
CA HIS A 162 4.90 15.83 17.90
C HIS A 162 4.12 16.90 17.12
N SER A 163 2.99 16.54 16.51
CA SER A 163 2.17 17.42 15.68
C SER A 163 0.72 17.44 16.20
N PRO A 164 0.08 18.62 16.29
CA PRO A 164 -1.34 18.73 16.64
C PRO A 164 -2.27 18.36 15.46
N HIS A 165 -1.74 18.25 14.25
CA HIS A 165 -2.51 17.97 13.03
C HIS A 165 -2.57 16.48 12.71
N TYR A 166 -3.67 16.06 12.08
CA TYR A 166 -3.86 14.68 11.63
C TYR A 166 -2.94 14.33 10.45
N LEU A 167 -2.39 13.12 10.49
CA LEU A 167 -1.60 12.57 9.39
C LEU A 167 -2.49 12.24 8.19
N TYR A 168 -2.08 12.70 7.01
CA TYR A 168 -2.77 12.41 5.74
C TYR A 168 -2.14 11.23 5.01
N GLU A 169 -0.88 11.37 4.59
CA GLU A 169 -0.09 10.31 3.97
C GLU A 169 1.24 10.13 4.70
N TYR A 170 1.84 8.95 4.52
CA TYR A 170 3.16 8.66 5.04
C TYR A 170 3.90 7.68 4.13
N GLY A 171 5.21 7.69 4.24
CA GLY A 171 6.06 6.74 3.55
C GLY A 171 7.40 6.59 4.26
N LEU A 172 8.08 5.51 3.89
CA LEU A 172 9.42 5.24 4.36
C LEU A 172 10.39 5.36 3.20
N THR A 173 11.56 5.92 3.48
CA THR A 173 12.73 5.86 2.60
C THR A 173 13.02 4.43 2.15
N GLY A 174 13.73 4.27 1.02
CA GLY A 174 14.04 2.94 0.48
C GLY A 174 14.80 2.05 1.47
N ASP A 175 15.66 2.65 2.28
CA ASP A 175 16.37 2.01 3.38
C ASP A 175 15.56 1.95 4.68
N LYS A 176 14.25 2.29 4.66
CA LYS A 176 13.28 2.28 5.77
C LYS A 176 13.80 2.86 7.09
N ARG A 177 14.78 3.76 7.04
CA ARG A 177 15.34 4.42 8.25
C ARG A 177 14.63 5.73 8.56
N ILE A 178 14.14 6.41 7.53
CA ILE A 178 13.49 7.70 7.64
C ILE A 178 12.02 7.58 7.22
N LEU A 179 11.14 8.00 8.13
CA LEU A 179 9.72 8.21 7.91
C LEU A 179 9.50 9.65 7.44
N TYR A 180 8.80 9.82 6.32
CA TYR A 180 8.25 11.10 5.89
C TYR A 180 6.73 11.00 5.93
N TYR A 181 6.06 12.10 6.28
CA TYR A 181 4.60 12.15 6.34
C TYR A 181 4.11 13.55 6.01
N THR A 182 2.88 13.62 5.52
CA THR A 182 2.16 14.87 5.30
C THR A 182 1.08 15.03 6.36
N LEU A 183 0.83 16.27 6.75
CA LEU A 183 -0.19 16.63 7.72
C LEU A 183 -1.31 17.36 6.99
N ALA A 184 -2.55 17.03 7.30
CA ALA A 184 -3.68 17.82 6.87
C ALA A 184 -3.83 19.00 7.83
N THR A 185 -3.52 20.20 7.33
CA THR A 185 -3.85 21.45 8.01
C THR A 185 -5.16 21.97 7.44
N THR A 186 -6.04 22.45 8.32
CA THR A 186 -7.20 23.23 7.91
C THR A 186 -6.88 24.68 8.23
N GLU A 187 -6.64 25.47 7.20
CA GLU A 187 -6.51 26.93 7.31
C GLU A 187 -7.82 27.55 6.82
N ALA A 188 -8.34 28.51 7.59
CA ALA A 188 -9.55 29.25 7.23
C ALA A 188 -9.30 30.73 7.50
N ASP A 189 -9.36 31.54 6.43
CA ASP A 189 -9.30 32.98 6.51
C ASP A 189 -10.71 33.57 6.39
N ILE A 190 -10.98 34.60 7.18
CA ILE A 190 -12.21 35.41 7.05
C ILE A 190 -11.83 36.76 6.47
N TRP A 191 -12.50 37.14 5.39
CA TRP A 191 -12.36 38.44 4.74
C TRP A 191 -13.60 39.28 5.00
N LEU A 192 -13.40 40.54 5.36
CA LEU A 192 -14.47 41.50 5.57
C LEU A 192 -14.39 42.57 4.48
N LEU A 193 -15.52 42.86 3.83
CA LEU A 193 -15.65 43.94 2.87
C LEU A 193 -16.74 44.90 3.34
N ASN A 194 -16.45 46.20 3.31
CA ASN A 194 -17.44 47.25 3.52
C ASN A 194 -18.03 47.68 2.16
N LEU A 195 -19.35 47.91 2.10
CA LEU A 195 -20.11 48.24 0.87
C LEU A 195 -20.57 49.71 0.84
N GLU A 196 -19.89 50.61 1.54
CA GLU A 196 -20.14 52.06 1.44
C GLU A 196 -19.96 52.59 0.02
#